data_AF-A0A2N0QLR8-F1
#
_entry.id   AF-A0A2N0QLR8-F1
#
_cell.length_a   1.000
_cell.length_b   1.000
_cell.length_c   1.000
_cell.angle_alpha   90.00
_cell.angle_beta   90.00
_cell.angle_gamma   90.00
#
_symmetry.space_group_name_H-M   'P 1'
#
loop_
_entity.id
_entity.type
_entity.pdbx_description
1 polymer ?
#
loop_
_entity_poly.entity_id
_entity_poly.type
_entity_poly.pdbx_seq_one_letter_code
_entity_poly.pdbx_strand_id
1 'polypeptide(L)'
;MRMPVRCGNSAIDSVTLNDRDLKKYLLTENQWAELEKIKDFLFLFKEVTTIMSGFTYPTLSATIPLYNILIDHVENVIGDVNVIGDENEEVIEDVDDESEANSGNNNENEWSQIIKNAAKICRLKLLEYYNKTNYSYLISTILDPRLKLQYYKDNEWEDELINDIQQKLVFY
;
A
#
# COMPACT_ATOMS: atom_id res chain seq x y z
N MET A 1 -18.56 16.33 4.41
CA MET A 1 -18.41 16.95 5.74
C MET A 1 -17.16 16.37 6.39
N ARG A 2 -15.99 16.98 6.12
CA ARG A 2 -14.69 16.52 6.64
C ARG A 2 -14.57 17.09 8.06
N MET A 3 -14.58 16.26 9.09
CA MET A 3 -14.40 16.76 10.46
C MET A 3 -13.00 17.36 10.60
N PRO A 4 -12.85 18.54 11.22
CA PRO A 4 -11.55 19.14 11.46
C PRO A 4 -10.84 18.33 12.54
N VAL A 5 -9.69 17.75 12.17
CA VAL A 5 -8.78 16.97 13.03
C VAL A 5 -8.30 17.76 14.26
N ARG A 6 -8.54 19.09 14.28
CA ARG A 6 -8.12 20.06 15.29
C ARG A 6 -8.66 19.84 16.71
N CYS A 7 -9.83 19.23 16.88
CA CYS A 7 -10.45 19.16 18.21
C CYS A 7 -9.79 18.13 19.15
N GLY A 8 -9.19 17.08 18.58
CA GLY A 8 -8.46 16.05 19.35
C GLY A 8 -7.08 16.52 19.80
N ASN A 9 -6.35 17.21 18.92
CA ASN A 9 -5.00 17.69 19.21
C ASN A 9 -4.99 18.71 20.35
N SER A 10 -5.97 19.62 20.41
CA SER A 10 -6.04 20.61 21.49
C SER A 10 -6.12 20.01 22.90
N ALA A 11 -6.73 18.82 23.05
CA ALA A 11 -6.79 18.14 24.35
C ALA A 11 -5.44 17.47 24.69
N ILE A 12 -4.81 16.83 23.70
CA ILE A 12 -3.48 16.19 23.85
C ILE A 12 -2.41 17.23 24.15
N ASP A 13 -2.44 18.37 23.45
CA ASP A 13 -1.53 19.49 23.65
C ASP A 13 -1.71 20.09 25.06
N SER A 14 -2.95 20.18 25.56
CA SER A 14 -3.23 20.69 26.90
C SER A 14 -2.71 19.78 28.03
N VAL A 15 -2.74 18.46 27.84
CA VAL A 15 -2.23 17.47 28.81
C VAL A 15 -0.72 17.41 28.77
N THR A 16 -0.12 17.44 27.58
CA THR A 16 1.35 17.40 27.39
C THR A 16 2.05 18.69 27.78
N LEU A 17 1.38 19.86 27.72
CA LEU A 17 1.90 21.13 28.23
C LEU A 17 1.94 21.21 29.76
N ASN A 18 1.07 20.47 30.45
CA ASN A 18 1.02 20.44 31.91
C ASN A 18 2.10 19.55 32.54
N ASP A 19 2.72 18.66 31.77
CA ASP A 19 3.71 17.71 32.27
C ASP A 19 5.09 17.95 31.62
N ARG A 20 6.09 18.23 32.45
CA ARG A 20 7.39 18.76 32.01
C ARG A 20 8.18 17.75 31.17
N ASP A 21 7.94 16.46 31.41
CA ASP A 21 8.61 15.36 30.73
C ASP A 21 7.94 15.01 29.39
N LEU A 22 6.68 15.40 29.19
CA LEU A 22 5.91 15.11 27.98
C LEU A 22 6.09 16.17 26.88
N LYS A 23 6.56 17.37 27.24
CA LYS A 23 6.82 18.47 26.30
C LYS A 23 7.83 18.12 25.20
N LYS A 24 8.73 17.16 25.46
CA LYS A 24 9.72 16.67 24.48
C LYS A 24 9.10 15.83 23.35
N TYR A 25 7.88 15.33 23.54
CA TYR A 25 7.13 14.55 22.55
C TYR A 25 6.08 15.37 21.81
N LEU A 26 6.06 16.70 22.02
CA LEU A 26 5.10 17.57 21.35
C LEU A 26 5.50 17.70 19.87
N LEU A 27 4.69 17.06 19.01
CA LEU A 27 4.92 17.05 17.57
C LEU A 27 4.78 18.47 17.02
N THR A 28 5.75 18.86 16.19
CA THR A 28 5.70 20.14 15.48
C THR A 28 4.67 20.07 14.35
N GLU A 29 4.08 21.20 13.95
CA GLU A 29 3.12 21.28 12.83
C GLU A 29 3.65 20.62 11.53
N ASN A 30 4.96 20.72 11.28
CA ASN A 30 5.60 20.05 10.13
C ASN A 30 5.55 18.52 10.24
N GLN A 31 5.77 17.96 11.43
CA GLN A 31 5.70 16.52 11.67
C GLN A 31 4.25 16.00 11.59
N TRP A 32 3.28 16.83 11.99
CA TRP A 32 1.87 16.53 11.78
C TRP A 32 1.49 16.47 10.30
N ALA A 33 2.03 17.38 9.49
CA ALA A 33 1.85 17.35 8.04
C ALA A 33 2.49 16.10 7.39
N GLU A 34 3.64 15.65 7.89
CA GLU A 34 4.26 14.38 7.46
C GLU A 34 3.41 13.16 7.84
N LEU A 35 2.88 13.14 9.06
CA LEU A 35 1.99 12.07 9.53
C LEU A 35 0.67 12.02 8.74
N GLU A 36 0.17 13.18 8.28
CA GLU A 36 -0.99 13.24 7.40
C GLU A 36 -0.73 12.56 6.06
N LYS A 37 0.47 12.70 5.48
CA LYS A 37 0.86 11.97 4.25
C LYS A 37 0.86 10.45 4.45
N ILE A 38 1.38 9.98 5.58
CA ILE A 38 1.38 8.54 5.91
C ILE A 38 -0.05 8.03 6.09
N LYS A 39 -0.89 8.80 6.79
CA LYS A 39 -2.31 8.47 6.95
C LYS A 39 -3.00 8.37 5.60
N ASP A 40 -2.75 9.29 4.68
CA ASP A 40 -3.33 9.28 3.34
C ASP A 40 -2.82 8.06 2.53
N PHE A 41 -1.54 7.72 2.64
CA PHE A 41 -0.99 6.48 2.08
C PHE A 41 -1.69 5.22 2.61
N LEU A 42 -1.90 5.13 3.92
CA LEU A 42 -2.53 3.97 4.57
C LEU A 42 -4.06 3.93 4.40
N PHE A 43 -4.68 5.02 3.93
CA PHE A 43 -6.13 5.09 3.80
C PHE A 43 -6.68 4.03 2.85
N LEU A 44 -6.01 3.80 1.72
CA LEU A 44 -6.46 2.81 0.75
C LEU A 44 -6.36 1.38 1.30
N PHE A 45 -5.32 1.07 2.07
CA PHE A 45 -5.18 -0.21 2.76
C PHE A 45 -6.32 -0.48 3.73
N LYS A 46 -6.75 0.56 4.46
CA LYS A 46 -7.93 0.47 5.33
C LYS A 46 -9.19 0.14 4.52
N GLU A 47 -9.42 0.80 3.39
CA GLU A 47 -10.60 0.54 2.57
C GLU A 47 -10.59 -0.89 2.02
N VAL A 48 -9.47 -1.33 1.45
CA VAL A 48 -9.31 -2.68 0.91
C VAL A 48 -9.50 -3.75 1.98
N THR A 49 -8.88 -3.60 3.14
CA THR A 49 -9.02 -4.56 4.25
C THR A 49 -10.44 -4.59 4.82
N THR A 50 -11.14 -3.45 4.84
CA THR A 50 -12.56 -3.40 5.23
C THR A 50 -13.43 -4.19 4.26
N ILE A 51 -13.18 -4.07 2.96
CA ILE A 51 -13.90 -4.83 1.93
C ILE A 51 -13.61 -6.34 2.07
N MET A 52 -12.34 -6.72 2.23
CA MET A 52 -11.91 -8.12 2.37
C MET A 52 -12.42 -8.77 3.66
N SER A 53 -12.58 -7.99 4.73
CA SER A 53 -13.14 -8.45 6.00
C SER A 53 -14.67 -8.57 5.97
N GLY A 54 -15.30 -8.18 4.85
CA GLY A 54 -16.72 -8.43 4.61
C GLY A 54 -17.01 -9.93 4.56
N PHE A 55 -18.06 -10.35 5.26
CA PHE A 55 -18.49 -11.77 5.33
C PHE A 55 -19.86 -12.00 4.67
N THR A 56 -20.50 -10.95 4.17
CA THR A 56 -21.85 -11.02 3.58
C THR A 56 -21.86 -11.33 2.09
N TYR A 57 -20.70 -11.25 1.43
CA TYR A 57 -20.50 -11.57 0.03
C TYR A 57 -19.16 -12.30 -0.16
N PRO A 58 -19.00 -13.09 -1.23
CA PRO A 58 -17.71 -13.72 -1.53
C PRO A 58 -16.66 -12.64 -1.83
N THR A 59 -15.64 -12.55 -0.99
CA THR A 59 -14.50 -11.61 -1.15
C THR A 59 -13.38 -12.19 -2.00
N LEU A 60 -13.44 -13.49 -2.27
CA LEU A 60 -12.44 -14.22 -3.03
C LEU A 60 -12.31 -13.70 -4.47
N SER A 61 -13.42 -13.42 -5.15
CA SER A 61 -13.41 -12.86 -6.52
C SER A 61 -12.83 -11.45 -6.59
N ALA A 62 -12.90 -10.70 -5.49
CA ALA A 62 -12.38 -9.34 -5.42
C ALA A 62 -10.90 -9.29 -5.03
N THR A 63 -10.30 -10.41 -4.61
CA THR A 63 -8.93 -10.41 -4.08
C THR A 63 -7.92 -9.93 -5.12
N ILE A 64 -7.96 -10.47 -6.35
CA ILE A 64 -7.05 -10.05 -7.43
C ILE A 64 -7.23 -8.57 -7.79
N PRO A 65 -8.46 -8.08 -8.06
CA PRO A 65 -8.68 -6.65 -8.28
C PRO A 65 -8.18 -5.75 -7.15
N LEU A 66 -8.40 -6.15 -5.90
CA LEU A 66 -7.96 -5.37 -4.75
C LEU A 66 -6.43 -5.33 -4.61
N TYR A 67 -5.73 -6.42 -4.94
CA TYR A 67 -4.28 -6.42 -5.02
C TYR A 67 -3.76 -5.48 -6.10
N ASN A 68 -4.33 -5.50 -7.31
CA ASN A 68 -3.94 -4.59 -8.39
C ASN A 68 -4.11 -3.13 -7.94
N ILE A 69 -5.25 -2.78 -7.34
CA ILE A 69 -5.50 -1.44 -6.79
C ILE A 69 -4.44 -1.03 -5.75
N LEU A 70 -4.02 -1.94 -4.86
CA LEU A 70 -2.98 -1.66 -3.88
C LEU A 70 -1.61 -1.48 -4.52
N ILE A 71 -1.27 -2.31 -5.51
CA ILE A 71 0.00 -2.23 -6.24
C ILE A 71 0.05 -0.89 -6.99
N ASP A 72 -0.98 -0.54 -7.75
CA ASP A 72 -1.07 0.73 -8.47
C ASP A 72 -0.92 1.93 -7.53
N HIS A 73 -1.56 1.88 -6.35
CA HIS A 73 -1.43 2.94 -5.34
C HIS A 73 0.00 3.08 -4.82
N VAL A 74 0.66 1.97 -4.52
CA VAL A 74 2.06 1.98 -4.08
C VAL A 74 2.98 2.45 -5.22
N GLU A 75 2.72 2.05 -6.46
CA GLU A 75 3.50 2.46 -7.63
C GLU A 75 3.32 3.95 -7.95
N ASN A 76 2.14 4.52 -7.79
CA ASN A 76 1.92 5.97 -7.90
C ASN A 76 2.78 6.74 -6.88
N VAL A 77 2.83 6.26 -5.63
CA VAL A 77 3.66 6.87 -4.56
C VAL A 77 5.16 6.79 -4.87
N ILE A 78 5.58 5.74 -5.58
CA ILE A 78 6.96 5.59 -6.08
C ILE A 78 7.19 6.50 -7.30
N GLY A 79 6.22 6.59 -8.21
CA GLY A 79 6.27 7.24 -9.53
C GLY A 79 6.10 8.76 -9.54
N ASP A 80 5.61 9.36 -8.45
CA ASP A 80 5.47 10.82 -8.28
C ASP A 80 6.82 11.59 -8.27
N VAL A 81 7.96 10.91 -8.44
CA VAL A 81 9.27 11.57 -8.63
C VAL A 81 9.95 11.07 -9.91
N ASN A 82 9.69 11.80 -10.99
CA ASN A 82 10.43 11.94 -12.24
C ASN A 82 11.17 10.71 -12.79
N VAL A 83 10.70 10.30 -13.98
CA VAL A 83 11.45 9.70 -15.09
C VAL A 83 12.96 9.93 -14.98
N ILE A 84 13.71 8.94 -14.50
CA ILE A 84 14.98 8.49 -15.09
C ILE A 84 15.00 6.98 -14.87
N GLY A 85 14.99 6.23 -15.97
CA GLY A 85 15.21 4.80 -15.93
C GLY A 85 16.56 4.53 -15.30
N ASP A 86 16.59 3.63 -14.33
CA ASP A 86 17.69 2.69 -14.26
C ASP A 86 17.18 1.41 -13.61
N GLU A 87 17.28 0.37 -14.41
CA GLU A 87 17.11 -1.03 -14.06
C GLU A 87 18.13 -1.36 -12.98
N ASN A 88 17.73 -1.41 -11.72
CA ASN A 88 18.49 -2.13 -10.69
C ASN A 88 17.50 -2.73 -9.69
N GLU A 89 17.21 -4.00 -9.94
CA GLU A 89 16.64 -4.94 -8.98
C GLU A 89 17.66 -5.14 -7.85
N GLU A 90 17.74 -4.18 -6.93
CA GLU A 90 18.39 -4.41 -5.64
C GLU A 90 17.42 -5.22 -4.77
N VAL A 91 17.82 -6.48 -4.57
CA VAL A 91 17.34 -7.35 -3.49
C VAL A 91 17.65 -6.63 -2.18
N ILE A 92 16.63 -6.02 -1.56
CA ILE A 92 16.71 -5.54 -0.19
C ILE A 92 16.44 -6.76 0.69
N GLU A 93 17.53 -7.39 1.17
CA GLU A 93 17.47 -8.33 2.29
C GLU A 93 16.84 -7.65 3.52
N ASP A 94 16.08 -8.44 4.27
CA ASP A 94 15.29 -8.05 5.43
C ASP A 94 16.03 -7.05 6.33
N VAL A 95 15.58 -5.80 6.36
CA VAL A 95 16.08 -4.77 7.28
C VAL A 95 15.47 -5.02 8.66
N ASP A 96 16.08 -5.95 9.40
CA ASP A 96 16.05 -5.95 10.86
C ASP A 96 17.05 -4.90 11.36
N ASP A 97 16.48 -3.81 11.87
CA ASP A 97 16.93 -2.88 12.92
C ASP A 97 18.37 -2.30 12.99
N GLU A 98 18.36 -0.99 13.28
CA GLU A 98 19.36 -0.13 13.95
C GLU A 98 20.71 0.18 13.27
N SER A 99 20.82 1.40 12.70
CA SER A 99 22.05 2.19 12.85
C SER A 99 21.78 3.70 12.94
N GLU A 100 22.25 4.27 14.05
CA GLU A 100 22.41 5.71 14.25
C GLU A 100 23.61 6.28 13.46
N ALA A 101 23.52 7.60 13.19
CA ALA A 101 24.58 8.57 12.87
C ALA A 101 25.05 8.66 11.39
N ASN A 102 25.22 9.83 10.76
CA ASN A 102 24.91 11.24 11.07
C ASN A 102 25.17 12.10 9.81
N SER A 103 24.45 13.23 9.72
CA SER A 103 24.88 14.54 9.19
C SER A 103 25.00 14.76 7.68
N GLY A 104 24.04 15.55 7.17
CA GLY A 104 24.32 16.49 6.10
C GLY A 104 23.10 16.99 5.35
N ASN A 105 22.32 17.88 5.98
CA ASN A 105 21.34 18.82 5.41
C ASN A 105 20.54 18.35 4.17
N ASN A 106 19.27 18.01 4.38
CA ASN A 106 18.10 18.69 3.79
C ASN A 106 16.84 17.91 4.25
N ASN A 107 16.12 18.46 5.24
CA ASN A 107 15.14 17.71 6.03
C ASN A 107 13.87 17.32 5.23
N GLU A 108 13.56 18.02 4.14
CA GLU A 108 12.35 17.80 3.32
C GLU A 108 12.49 16.58 2.38
N ASN A 109 13.72 16.22 1.99
CA ASN A 109 14.03 15.09 1.13
C ASN A 109 14.28 13.80 1.91
N GLU A 110 14.66 13.85 3.19
CA GLU A 110 14.86 12.64 3.99
C GLU A 110 13.55 11.86 4.19
N TRP A 111 12.49 12.52 4.67
CA TRP A 111 11.17 11.92 4.84
C TRP A 111 10.56 11.40 3.55
N SER A 112 10.74 12.15 2.46
CA SER A 112 10.26 11.76 1.14
C SER A 112 10.98 10.50 0.63
N GLN A 113 12.26 10.32 0.96
CA GLN A 113 13.01 9.10 0.62
C GLN A 113 12.60 7.93 1.50
N ILE A 114 12.37 8.15 2.80
CA ILE A 114 11.89 7.11 3.72
C ILE A 114 10.56 6.54 3.24
N ILE A 115 9.59 7.38 2.86
CA ILE A 115 8.28 6.95 2.38
C ILE A 115 8.40 6.15 1.08
N LYS A 116 9.28 6.56 0.16
CA LYS A 116 9.51 5.81 -1.08
C LYS A 116 10.19 4.47 -0.84
N ASN A 117 11.18 4.41 0.05
CA ASN A 117 11.83 3.15 0.41
C ASN A 117 10.84 2.20 1.06
N ALA A 118 10.01 2.70 1.98
CA ALA A 118 8.92 1.94 2.56
C ALA A 118 7.91 1.46 1.50
N ALA A 119 7.55 2.31 0.54
CA ALA A 119 6.67 1.96 -0.58
C ALA A 119 7.28 0.86 -1.47
N LYS A 120 8.59 0.93 -1.77
CA LYS A 120 9.29 -0.13 -2.51
C LYS A 120 9.23 -1.47 -1.78
N ILE A 121 9.52 -1.49 -0.48
CA ILE A 121 9.43 -2.71 0.35
C ILE A 121 7.98 -3.23 0.37
N CYS A 122 7.01 -2.33 0.51
CA CYS A 122 5.59 -2.68 0.46
C CYS A 122 5.21 -3.33 -0.88
N ARG A 123 5.68 -2.78 -2.01
CA ARG A 123 5.47 -3.34 -3.34
C ARG A 123 6.03 -4.76 -3.43
N LEU A 124 7.28 -4.96 -2.99
CA LEU A 124 7.91 -6.28 -3.00
C LEU A 124 7.08 -7.28 -2.19
N LYS A 125 6.61 -6.87 -0.99
CA LYS A 125 5.79 -7.74 -0.16
C LYS A 125 4.44 -8.06 -0.80
N LEU A 126 3.79 -7.07 -1.41
CA LEU A 126 2.54 -7.27 -2.14
C LEU A 126 2.72 -8.25 -3.31
N LEU A 127 3.79 -8.11 -4.10
CA LEU A 127 4.11 -9.01 -5.21
C LEU A 127 4.42 -10.43 -4.74
N GLU A 128 5.13 -10.59 -3.60
CA GLU A 128 5.41 -11.90 -3.00
C GLU A 128 4.10 -12.66 -2.69
N TYR A 129 3.12 -11.98 -2.10
CA TYR A 129 1.82 -12.58 -1.80
C TYR A 129 0.92 -12.71 -3.03
N TYR A 130 1.06 -11.81 -4.00
CA TYR A 130 0.37 -11.89 -5.27
C TYR A 130 0.73 -13.17 -6.02
N ASN A 131 2.02 -13.50 -6.09
CA ASN A 131 2.51 -14.71 -6.76
C ASN A 131 2.15 -16.00 -6.02
N LYS A 132 1.77 -15.91 -4.73
CA LYS A 132 1.25 -17.03 -3.95
C LYS A 132 -0.25 -17.29 -4.19
N THR A 133 -0.92 -16.47 -5.01
CA THR A 133 -2.34 -16.69 -5.32
C THR A 133 -2.52 -17.99 -6.12
N ASN A 134 -3.47 -18.80 -5.66
CA ASN A 134 -3.79 -20.10 -6.25
C ASN A 134 -4.86 -19.96 -7.34
N TYR A 135 -5.02 -20.97 -8.21
CA TYR A 135 -6.04 -21.01 -9.26
C TYR A 135 -7.46 -20.75 -8.74
N SER A 136 -7.75 -21.07 -7.47
CA SER A 136 -9.03 -20.77 -6.84
C SER A 136 -9.39 -19.28 -6.88
N TYR A 137 -8.42 -18.39 -6.69
CA TYR A 137 -8.64 -16.93 -6.79
C TYR A 137 -8.94 -16.55 -8.24
N LEU A 138 -8.15 -17.07 -9.18
CA LEU A 138 -8.31 -16.81 -10.62
C LEU A 138 -9.69 -17.25 -11.12
N ILE A 139 -10.09 -18.48 -10.80
CA ILE A 139 -11.39 -19.06 -11.13
C ILE A 139 -12.52 -18.25 -10.48
N SER A 140 -12.38 -17.87 -9.21
CA SER A 140 -13.39 -17.06 -8.51
C SER A 140 -13.62 -15.71 -9.19
N THR A 141 -12.57 -15.05 -9.67
CA THR A 141 -12.66 -13.79 -10.43
C THR A 141 -13.37 -14.01 -11.78
N ILE A 142 -13.07 -15.10 -12.50
CA ILE A 142 -13.71 -15.41 -13.80
C ILE A 142 -15.20 -15.72 -13.63
N LEU A 143 -15.55 -16.43 -12.55
CA LEU A 143 -16.95 -16.74 -12.23
C LEU A 143 -17.75 -15.51 -11.81
N ASP A 144 -17.11 -14.41 -11.39
CA ASP A 144 -17.81 -13.16 -11.11
C ASP A 144 -18.29 -12.52 -12.43
N PRO A 145 -19.61 -12.39 -12.65
CA PRO A 145 -20.16 -11.85 -13.89
C PRO A 145 -19.69 -10.43 -14.23
N ARG A 146 -19.16 -9.69 -13.25
CA ARG A 146 -18.68 -8.31 -13.41
C ARG A 146 -17.27 -8.22 -13.96
N LEU A 147 -16.43 -9.23 -13.75
CA LEU A 147 -15.00 -9.22 -14.10
C LEU A 147 -14.75 -10.11 -15.32
N LYS A 148 -15.17 -11.38 -15.24
CA LYS A 148 -15.01 -12.39 -16.30
C LYS A 148 -13.54 -12.51 -16.77
N LEU A 149 -13.35 -13.19 -17.90
CA LEU A 149 -12.05 -13.27 -18.57
C LEU A 149 -11.58 -11.91 -19.14
N GLN A 150 -12.52 -10.98 -19.35
CA GLN A 150 -12.22 -9.67 -19.91
C GLN A 150 -11.31 -8.88 -18.98
N TYR A 151 -11.51 -8.98 -17.66
CA TYR A 151 -10.65 -8.34 -16.67
C TYR A 151 -9.16 -8.63 -16.88
N TYR A 152 -8.79 -9.88 -17.15
CA TYR A 152 -7.38 -10.26 -17.36
C TYR A 152 -6.80 -9.70 -18.66
N LYS A 153 -7.63 -9.64 -19.71
CA LYS A 153 -7.24 -9.00 -20.98
C LYS A 153 -7.03 -7.50 -20.82
N ASP A 154 -7.90 -6.85 -20.04
CA ASP A 154 -7.83 -5.42 -19.77
C ASP A 154 -6.63 -5.05 -18.87
N ASN A 155 -6.14 -5.98 -18.05
CA ASN A 155 -4.93 -5.82 -17.24
C ASN A 155 -3.65 -6.34 -17.95
N GLU A 156 -3.71 -6.62 -19.25
CA GLU A 156 -2.57 -7.04 -20.09
C GLU A 156 -1.87 -8.33 -19.60
N TRP A 157 -2.64 -9.30 -19.10
CA TRP A 157 -2.09 -10.58 -18.67
C TRP A 157 -1.66 -11.44 -19.86
N GLU A 158 -0.61 -12.26 -19.67
CA GLU A 158 -0.09 -13.14 -20.72
C GLU A 158 -1.17 -14.11 -21.24
N ASP A 159 -1.30 -14.17 -22.56
CA ASP A 159 -2.28 -15.03 -23.24
C ASP A 159 -2.08 -16.52 -22.92
N GLU A 160 -0.85 -16.95 -22.66
CA GLU A 160 -0.53 -18.32 -22.26
C GLU A 160 -1.17 -18.69 -20.91
N LEU A 161 -1.10 -17.76 -19.94
CA LEU A 161 -1.69 -17.93 -18.62
C LEU A 161 -3.22 -17.93 -18.70
N ILE A 162 -3.79 -17.04 -19.52
CA ILE A 162 -5.24 -16.98 -19.77
C ILE A 162 -5.71 -18.32 -20.35
N ASN A 163 -4.99 -18.87 -21.33
CA ASN A 163 -5.32 -20.14 -21.95
C ASN A 163 -5.19 -21.32 -20.98
N ASP A 164 -4.16 -21.38 -20.13
CA ASP A 164 -4.02 -22.43 -19.10
C ASP A 164 -5.19 -22.40 -18.10
N ILE A 165 -5.58 -21.21 -17.64
CA ILE A 165 -6.74 -21.04 -16.74
C ILE A 165 -8.03 -21.48 -17.44
N GLN A 166 -8.22 -21.12 -18.72
CA GLN A 166 -9.37 -21.56 -19.50
C GLN A 166 -9.43 -23.08 -19.65
N GLN A 167 -8.31 -23.74 -19.94
CA GLN A 167 -8.25 -25.21 -20.01
C GLN A 167 -8.67 -25.83 -18.68
N LYS A 168 -8.10 -25.35 -17.56
CA LYS A 168 -8.47 -25.85 -16.22
C LYS A 168 -9.95 -25.63 -15.86
N LEU A 169 -10.56 -24.56 -16.37
CA LEU A 169 -12.00 -24.30 -16.23
C LEU A 169 -12.87 -25.26 -17.05
N VAL A 170 -12.42 -25.69 -18.23
CA VAL A 170 -13.15 -26.64 -19.10
C VAL A 170 -13.12 -28.06 -18.53
N PHE A 171 -12.12 -28.40 -17.71
CA PHE A 171 -11.98 -29.72 -17.08
C PHE A 171 -12.68 -29.85 -15.71
N TYR A 172 -13.47 -28.86 -15.29
CA TYR A 172 -14.33 -28.89 -14.09
C TYR A 172 -15.80 -28.89 -14.49
#